data_AF-A0A2A4IVW2-F1
#
_entry.id   AF-A0A2A4IVW2-F1
#
_cell.length_a   1.000
_cell.length_b   1.000
_cell.length_c   1.000
_cell.angle_alpha   90.00
_cell.angle_beta   90.00
_cell.angle_gamma   90.00
#
_symmetry.space_group_name_H-M   'P 1'
#
loop_
_entity.id
_entity.type
_entity.pdbx_description
1 polymer ?
#
loop_
_entity_poly.entity_id
_entity_poly.type
_entity_poly.pdbx_seq_one_letter_code
_entity_poly.pdbx_strand_id
1 'polypeptide(L)'
;MLKKRQEVERLAAAGKYKYEYDSDEDTAEGTWEHKLRAKEMNATEKWADELTKQAAGKHHIGDFLPPEELRKFMEKYSAFKSGKEPDLSDYKEFKLKEDNVGFKMLQKLGWTEGQGLGAEGSGIVEPINKANQPVANLGLGASTSDVVSAEDDEFDAYRKRMMLAYRFRPNPLNNPRRPYY
;
A
#
# COMPACT_ATOMS: atom_id res chain seq x y z
N MET A 1 47.73 -6.05 -15.68
CA MET A 1 46.56 -6.85 -16.13
C MET A 1 45.58 -7.17 -15.00
N LEU A 2 46.03 -7.66 -13.83
CA LEU A 2 45.13 -8.04 -12.72
C LEU A 2 44.33 -6.87 -12.11
N LYS A 3 44.97 -5.71 -11.88
CA LYS A 3 44.31 -4.49 -11.37
C LYS A 3 43.21 -3.94 -12.29
N LYS A 4 43.41 -3.96 -13.62
CA LYS A 4 42.42 -3.45 -14.58
C LYS A 4 41.17 -4.34 -14.61
N ARG A 5 41.31 -5.67 -14.49
CA ARG A 5 40.18 -6.60 -14.36
C ARG A 5 39.40 -6.41 -13.06
N GLN A 6 40.08 -6.24 -11.94
CA GLN A 6 39.45 -5.99 -10.63
C GLN A 6 38.68 -4.65 -10.60
N GLU A 7 39.20 -3.61 -11.24
CA GLU A 7 38.51 -2.32 -11.37
C GLU A 7 37.21 -2.45 -12.18
N VAL A 8 37.25 -3.17 -13.31
CA VAL A 8 36.08 -3.44 -14.16
C VAL A 8 35.03 -4.28 -13.42
N GLU A 9 35.45 -5.29 -12.67
CA GLU A 9 34.55 -6.12 -11.86
C GLU A 9 33.89 -5.33 -10.72
N ARG A 10 34.65 -4.44 -10.05
CA ARG A 10 34.12 -3.52 -9.02
C ARG A 10 33.13 -2.51 -9.61
N LEU A 11 33.43 -1.98 -10.80
CA LEU A 11 32.56 -1.07 -11.53
C LEU A 11 31.26 -1.76 -11.97
N ALA A 12 31.35 -3.00 -12.46
CA ALA A 12 30.19 -3.83 -12.77
C ALA A 12 29.33 -4.15 -11.53
N ALA A 13 29.96 -4.47 -10.39
CA ALA A 13 29.26 -4.68 -9.11
C ALA A 13 28.57 -3.39 -8.61
N ALA A 14 29.13 -2.22 -8.92
CA ALA A 14 28.54 -0.92 -8.61
C ALA A 14 27.51 -0.44 -9.67
N GLY A 15 27.17 -1.26 -10.67
CA GLY A 15 26.25 -0.92 -11.75
C GLY A 15 26.76 0.13 -12.75
N LYS A 16 28.06 0.44 -12.72
CA LYS A 16 28.71 1.39 -13.62
C LYS A 16 29.45 0.62 -14.70
N TYR A 17 28.80 0.40 -15.83
CA TYR A 17 29.43 -0.26 -16.98
C TYR A 17 30.09 0.83 -17.82
N LYS A 18 31.41 0.99 -17.67
CA LYS A 18 32.19 1.95 -18.44
C LYS A 18 33.16 1.18 -19.32
N TYR A 19 32.79 1.00 -20.58
CA TYR A 19 33.70 0.53 -21.62
C TYR A 19 34.58 1.70 -22.08
N GLU A 20 35.80 1.39 -22.53
CA GLU A 20 36.75 2.40 -23.04
C GLU A 20 36.35 2.81 -24.46
N TYR A 21 35.86 1.84 -25.25
CA TYR A 21 35.16 2.02 -26.52
C TYR A 21 33.91 1.14 -26.60
N ASP A 22 32.87 1.59 -27.30
CA ASP A 22 31.63 0.82 -27.52
C ASP A 22 31.88 -0.52 -28.25
N SER A 23 32.99 -0.64 -28.98
CA SER A 23 33.46 -1.87 -29.63
C SER A 23 34.05 -2.91 -28.68
N ASP A 24 34.38 -2.52 -27.44
CA ASP A 24 34.95 -3.41 -26.43
C ASP A 24 33.87 -4.21 -25.69
N GLU A 25 32.60 -3.93 -25.99
CA GLU A 25 31.47 -4.63 -25.42
C GLU A 25 31.24 -5.97 -26.11
N ASP A 26 31.11 -7.03 -25.30
CA ASP A 26 30.66 -8.34 -25.77
C ASP A 26 29.16 -8.33 -26.06
N THR A 27 28.83 -8.24 -27.35
CA THR A 27 27.48 -8.13 -27.90
C THR A 27 26.89 -9.46 -28.39
N ALA A 28 27.55 -10.60 -28.14
CA ALA A 28 27.08 -11.91 -28.61
C ALA A 28 25.65 -12.25 -28.12
N GLU A 29 25.26 -11.74 -26.95
CA GLU A 29 23.91 -11.85 -26.37
C GLU A 29 23.20 -10.47 -26.25
N GLY A 30 23.61 -9.51 -27.07
CA GLY A 30 23.19 -8.10 -26.98
C GLY A 30 24.08 -7.25 -26.06
N THR A 31 23.88 -5.94 -26.11
CA THR A 31 24.61 -4.98 -25.24
C THR A 31 24.25 -5.19 -23.76
N TRP A 32 25.01 -4.57 -22.86
CA TRP A 32 24.76 -4.57 -21.44
C TRP A 32 23.37 -4.04 -21.09
N GLU A 33 22.88 -3.01 -21.78
CA GLU A 33 21.51 -2.52 -21.61
C GLU A 33 20.46 -3.59 -21.96
N HIS A 34 20.70 -4.38 -23.02
CA HIS A 34 19.84 -5.52 -23.37
C HIS A 34 19.87 -6.60 -22.27
N LYS A 35 21.05 -6.91 -21.74
CA LYS A 35 21.22 -7.86 -20.63
C LYS A 35 20.54 -7.37 -19.35
N LEU A 36 20.57 -6.06 -19.07
CA LEU A 36 19.88 -5.46 -17.92
C LEU A 36 18.37 -5.53 -18.08
N ARG A 37 17.83 -5.13 -19.23
CA ARG A 37 16.39 -5.28 -19.53
C ARG A 37 15.94 -6.73 -19.51
N ALA A 38 16.74 -7.67 -20.02
CA ALA A 38 16.42 -9.09 -19.97
C ALA A 38 16.32 -9.61 -18.53
N LYS A 39 17.21 -9.15 -17.64
CA LYS A 39 17.12 -9.44 -16.19
C LYS A 39 15.86 -8.85 -15.57
N GLU A 40 15.51 -7.61 -15.92
CA GLU A 40 14.27 -6.97 -15.47
C GLU A 40 13.03 -7.72 -15.95
N MET A 41 13.01 -8.16 -17.22
CA MET A 41 11.94 -8.99 -17.78
C MET A 41 11.82 -10.31 -17.04
N ASN A 42 12.93 -11.01 -16.78
CA ASN A 42 12.93 -12.27 -16.05
C ASN A 42 12.44 -12.10 -14.59
N ALA A 43 12.83 -11.01 -13.92
CA ALA A 43 12.33 -10.68 -12.59
C ALA A 43 10.81 -10.41 -12.61
N THR A 44 10.33 -9.69 -13.63
CA THR A 44 8.90 -9.41 -13.83
C THR A 44 8.10 -10.69 -14.11
N GLU A 45 8.62 -11.57 -14.94
CA GLU A 45 8.03 -12.89 -15.23
C GLU A 45 7.89 -13.74 -13.97
N LYS A 46 8.97 -13.88 -13.18
CA LYS A 46 8.94 -14.62 -11.91
C LYS A 46 7.92 -14.05 -10.93
N TRP A 47 7.85 -12.74 -10.83
CA TRP A 47 6.86 -12.05 -10.00
C TRP A 47 5.43 -12.30 -10.48
N ALA A 48 5.19 -12.25 -11.79
CA ALA A 48 3.90 -12.55 -12.40
C ALA A 48 3.45 -13.99 -12.13
N ASP A 49 4.37 -14.96 -12.22
CA ASP A 49 4.12 -16.37 -11.90
C ASP A 49 3.76 -16.55 -10.42
N GLU A 50 4.48 -15.89 -9.52
CA GLU A 50 4.20 -15.94 -8.08
C GLU A 50 2.81 -15.39 -7.76
N LEU A 51 2.47 -14.22 -8.32
CA LEU A 51 1.14 -13.61 -8.19
C LEU A 51 0.03 -14.53 -8.72
N THR A 52 0.28 -15.19 -9.85
CA THR A 52 -0.69 -16.13 -10.46
C THR A 52 -0.88 -17.37 -9.59
N LYS A 53 0.21 -17.91 -9.02
CA LYS A 53 0.16 -19.03 -8.06
C LYS A 53 -0.60 -18.65 -6.80
N GLN A 54 -0.36 -17.46 -6.24
CA GLN A 54 -1.08 -16.96 -5.07
C GLN A 54 -2.59 -16.75 -5.34
N ALA A 55 -2.96 -16.48 -6.60
CA ALA A 55 -4.35 -16.35 -7.03
C ALA A 55 -5.04 -17.70 -7.32
N ALA A 56 -4.28 -18.81 -7.40
CA ALA A 56 -4.83 -20.11 -7.77
C ALA A 56 -5.92 -20.55 -6.78
N GLY A 57 -7.05 -21.01 -7.31
CA GLY A 57 -8.21 -21.47 -6.52
C GLY A 57 -9.16 -20.36 -6.06
N LYS A 58 -8.84 -19.08 -6.29
CA LYS A 58 -9.76 -17.96 -6.06
C LYS A 58 -10.49 -17.61 -7.35
N HIS A 59 -11.81 -17.74 -7.34
CA HIS A 59 -12.63 -17.62 -8.56
C HIS A 59 -13.63 -16.47 -8.46
N HIS A 60 -14.12 -16.14 -7.27
CA HIS A 60 -15.01 -15.01 -7.06
C HIS A 60 -14.20 -13.75 -6.74
N ILE A 61 -14.67 -12.59 -7.21
CA ILE A 61 -13.97 -11.33 -6.98
C ILE A 61 -13.86 -11.00 -5.48
N GLY A 62 -14.82 -11.45 -4.67
CA GLY A 62 -14.81 -11.33 -3.21
C GLY A 62 -13.72 -12.14 -2.52
N ASP A 63 -13.19 -13.21 -3.12
CA ASP A 63 -12.12 -14.05 -2.55
C ASP A 63 -10.78 -13.29 -2.42
N PHE A 64 -10.66 -12.19 -3.16
CA PHE A 64 -9.48 -11.32 -3.13
C PHE A 64 -9.58 -10.23 -2.06
N LEU A 65 -10.74 -10.04 -1.42
CA LEU A 65 -10.92 -9.04 -0.39
C LEU A 65 -10.33 -9.54 0.95
N PRO A 66 -9.33 -8.85 1.54
CA PRO A 66 -8.82 -9.23 2.85
C PRO A 66 -9.91 -9.19 3.92
N PRO A 67 -9.96 -10.14 4.88
CA PRO A 67 -10.98 -10.18 5.92
C PRO A 67 -11.08 -8.90 6.75
N GLU A 68 -9.94 -8.25 7.05
CA GLU A 68 -9.92 -6.99 7.79
C GLU A 68 -10.58 -5.84 7.03
N GLU A 69 -10.37 -5.77 5.72
CA GLU A 69 -11.02 -4.75 4.88
C GLU A 69 -12.50 -5.02 4.71
N LEU A 70 -12.89 -6.29 4.62
CA LEU A 70 -14.29 -6.68 4.63
C LEU A 70 -14.98 -6.28 5.95
N ARG A 71 -14.32 -6.50 7.10
CA ARG A 71 -14.82 -6.09 8.41
C ARG A 71 -15.02 -4.58 8.48
N LYS A 72 -14.02 -3.80 8.08
CA LYS A 72 -14.11 -2.33 8.01
C LYS A 72 -15.22 -1.86 7.07
N PHE A 73 -15.39 -2.50 5.92
CA PHE A 73 -16.46 -2.20 4.97
C PHE A 73 -17.85 -2.46 5.60
N MET A 74 -18.05 -3.62 6.21
CA MET A 74 -19.31 -3.99 6.83
C MET A 74 -19.66 -3.10 8.02
N GLU A 75 -18.66 -2.75 8.83
CA GLU A 75 -18.83 -1.81 9.94
C GLU A 75 -19.30 -0.45 9.44
N LYS A 76 -18.65 0.11 8.41
CA LYS A 76 -19.09 1.36 7.77
C LYS A 76 -20.51 1.26 7.22
N TYR A 77 -20.82 0.20 6.45
CA TYR A 77 -22.15 -0.01 5.89
C TYR A 77 -23.24 -0.10 6.97
N SER A 78 -22.98 -0.85 8.04
CA SER A 78 -23.90 -0.98 9.17
C SER A 78 -24.07 0.34 9.92
N ALA A 79 -22.99 1.11 10.10
CA ALA A 79 -23.05 2.43 10.72
C ALA A 79 -23.96 3.36 9.92
N PHE A 80 -23.76 3.46 8.60
CA PHE A 80 -24.61 4.25 7.71
C PHE A 80 -26.08 3.78 7.71
N LYS A 81 -26.35 2.47 7.69
CA LYS A 81 -27.74 1.96 7.79
C LYS A 81 -28.40 2.24 9.14
N SER A 82 -27.61 2.25 10.22
CA SER A 82 -28.11 2.56 11.57
C SER A 82 -28.18 4.06 11.87
N GLY A 83 -27.73 4.92 10.94
CA GLY A 83 -27.63 6.37 11.15
C GLY A 83 -26.54 6.78 12.16
N LYS A 84 -25.61 5.87 12.48
CA LYS A 84 -24.48 6.13 13.36
C LYS A 84 -23.28 6.60 12.52
N GLU A 85 -22.50 7.55 13.04
CA GLU A 85 -21.24 7.92 12.42
C GLU A 85 -20.25 6.73 12.49
N PRO A 86 -19.63 6.32 11.35
CA PRO A 86 -18.64 5.26 11.36
C PRO A 86 -17.45 5.63 12.24
N ASP A 87 -17.06 4.73 13.13
CA ASP A 87 -15.81 4.89 13.90
C ASP A 87 -14.62 4.61 12.95
N LEU A 88 -13.97 5.68 12.50
CA LEU A 88 -12.81 5.63 11.62
C LEU A 88 -11.50 5.67 12.41
N SER A 89 -11.52 5.40 13.73
CA SER A 89 -10.35 5.57 14.56
C SER A 89 -9.30 4.47 14.34
N ASP A 90 -8.27 4.80 13.56
CA ASP A 90 -7.00 4.06 13.51
C ASP A 90 -6.41 3.90 14.92
N TYR A 91 -6.79 4.78 15.86
CA TYR A 91 -6.40 4.73 17.25
C TYR A 91 -6.66 3.37 17.89
N LYS A 92 -7.78 2.70 17.60
CA LYS A 92 -8.08 1.37 18.18
C LYS A 92 -7.08 0.30 17.74
N GLU A 93 -6.62 0.37 16.49
CA GLU A 93 -5.68 -0.60 15.92
C GLU A 93 -4.22 -0.26 16.28
N PHE A 94 -3.87 1.02 16.37
CA PHE A 94 -2.48 1.49 16.52
C PHE A 94 -2.19 2.17 17.86
N LYS A 95 -3.04 2.00 18.87
CA LYS A 95 -2.82 2.57 20.21
C LYS A 95 -1.44 2.16 20.74
N LEU A 96 -0.64 3.17 21.09
CA LEU A 96 0.65 2.97 21.73
C LEU A 96 0.44 2.26 23.08
N LYS A 97 1.10 1.13 23.24
CA LYS A 97 1.07 0.33 24.47
C LYS A 97 2.12 0.82 25.46
N GLU A 98 1.99 0.36 26.70
CA GLU A 98 2.88 0.67 27.81
C GLU A 98 4.33 0.21 27.63
N ASP A 99 4.59 -0.69 26.68
CA ASP A 99 5.91 -1.15 26.31
C ASP A 99 6.72 -0.08 25.55
N ASN A 100 6.03 0.85 24.89
CA ASN A 100 6.62 1.90 24.07
C ASN A 100 7.49 2.86 24.90
N VAL A 101 8.69 3.18 24.39
CA VAL A 101 9.65 4.04 25.07
C VAL A 101 9.10 5.45 25.30
N GLY A 102 8.40 6.03 24.33
CA GLY A 102 7.79 7.35 24.44
C GLY A 102 6.65 7.39 25.46
N PHE A 103 5.84 6.33 25.51
CA PHE A 103 4.78 6.17 26.53
C PHE A 103 5.37 6.17 27.95
N LYS A 104 6.44 5.38 28.18
CA LYS A 104 7.15 5.33 29.48
C LYS A 104 7.80 6.66 29.83
N MET A 105 8.32 7.39 28.86
CA MET A 105 8.90 8.72 29.07
C MET A 105 7.83 9.72 29.52
N LEU A 106 6.66 9.74 28.87
CA LEU A 106 5.54 10.59 29.25
C LEU A 106 5.06 10.29 30.68
N GLN A 107 4.88 9.01 31.02
CA GLN A 107 4.52 8.60 32.38
C GLN A 107 5.52 9.09 33.43
N LYS A 108 6.83 9.00 33.15
CA LYS A 108 7.87 9.50 34.06
C LYS A 108 7.88 11.02 34.22
N LEU A 109 7.39 11.76 33.22
CA LEU A 109 7.22 13.21 33.28
C LEU A 109 5.89 13.63 33.94
N GLY A 110 5.14 12.68 34.49
CA GLY A 110 3.90 12.94 35.23
C GLY A 110 2.64 12.94 34.36
N TRP A 111 2.73 12.57 33.08
CA TRP A 111 1.55 12.40 32.24
C TRP A 111 0.86 11.06 32.53
N THR A 112 -0.46 11.08 32.68
CA THR A 112 -1.27 9.86 32.86
C THR A 112 -2.11 9.56 31.63
N GLU A 113 -2.28 8.27 31.32
CA GLU A 113 -3.10 7.85 30.19
C GLU A 113 -4.54 8.39 30.30
N GLY A 114 -5.05 8.95 29.21
CA GLY A 114 -6.37 9.59 29.17
C GLY A 114 -6.38 11.06 29.56
N GLN A 115 -5.25 11.63 29.99
CA GLN A 115 -5.11 13.06 30.24
C GLN A 115 -4.58 13.80 29.00
N GLY A 116 -5.11 14.98 28.72
CA GLY A 116 -4.56 15.89 27.71
C GLY A 116 -3.20 16.43 28.13
N LEU A 117 -2.36 16.80 27.17
CA LEU A 117 -1.10 17.48 27.45
C LEU A 117 -1.32 18.98 27.78
N GLY A 118 -0.35 19.62 28.43
CA GLY A 118 -0.40 21.04 28.80
C GLY A 118 -0.54 21.25 30.31
N ALA A 119 -0.30 22.49 30.77
CA ALA A 119 -0.24 22.81 32.20
C ALA A 119 -1.53 22.48 32.97
N GLU A 120 -2.69 22.66 32.32
CA GLU A 120 -4.01 22.34 32.88
C GLU A 120 -4.60 21.04 32.31
N GLY A 121 -3.82 20.28 31.52
CA GLY A 121 -4.32 19.10 30.81
C GLY A 121 -5.37 19.38 29.72
N SER A 122 -5.43 20.62 29.22
CA SER A 122 -6.41 21.08 28.23
C SER A 122 -6.09 20.67 26.78
N GLY A 123 -4.97 19.99 26.54
CA GLY A 123 -4.61 19.47 25.23
C GLY A 123 -5.55 18.37 24.75
N ILE A 124 -5.46 18.09 23.44
CA ILE A 124 -6.25 17.05 22.78
C ILE A 124 -5.92 15.69 23.40
N VAL A 125 -6.96 14.98 23.84
CA VAL A 125 -6.85 13.65 24.47
C VAL A 125 -6.87 12.53 23.43
N GLU A 126 -7.84 12.59 22.52
CA GLU A 126 -8.01 11.60 21.47
C GLU A 126 -7.28 12.04 20.20
N PRO A 127 -6.46 11.19 19.57
CA PRO A 127 -5.77 11.54 18.34
C PRO A 127 -6.74 11.97 17.24
N ILE A 128 -6.37 13.00 16.48
CA ILE A 128 -7.14 13.44 15.33
C ILE A 128 -6.96 12.39 14.21
N ASN A 129 -8.06 11.82 13.74
CA ASN A 129 -8.06 10.87 12.64
C ASN A 129 -7.65 11.55 11.33
N LYS A 130 -7.04 10.77 10.42
CA LYS A 130 -6.72 11.26 9.08
C LYS A 130 -8.03 11.56 8.33
N ALA A 131 -8.12 12.74 7.75
CA ALA A 131 -9.17 13.04 6.79
C ALA A 131 -9.08 12.11 5.57
N ASN A 132 -10.21 11.87 4.90
CA ASN A 132 -10.26 11.06 3.70
C ASN A 132 -9.29 11.65 2.66
N GLN A 133 -8.28 10.87 2.28
CA GLN A 133 -7.28 11.34 1.32
C GLN A 133 -7.86 11.24 -0.09
N PRO A 134 -7.83 12.33 -0.89
CA PRO A 134 -8.33 12.27 -2.25
C PRO A 134 -7.50 11.27 -3.06
N VAL A 135 -8.21 10.36 -3.74
CA VAL A 135 -7.60 9.44 -4.69
C VAL A 135 -7.32 10.22 -5.98
N ALA A 136 -6.10 10.13 -6.52
CA ALA A 136 -5.76 10.56 -7.88
C ALA A 136 -6.07 12.04 -8.26
N ASN A 137 -5.41 13.01 -7.61
CA ASN A 137 -5.50 14.45 -7.96
C ASN A 137 -6.95 15.00 -8.03
N LEU A 138 -7.92 14.30 -7.43
CA LEU A 138 -9.30 14.75 -7.39
C LEU A 138 -9.42 16.06 -6.60
N GLY A 139 -10.28 16.95 -7.09
CA GLY A 139 -10.59 18.20 -6.43
C GLY A 139 -11.34 18.00 -5.11
N LEU A 140 -11.27 19.00 -4.23
CA LEU A 140 -12.05 19.02 -2.99
C LEU A 140 -13.55 18.93 -3.31
N GLY A 141 -14.27 18.04 -2.61
CA GLY A 141 -15.70 17.80 -2.82
C GLY A 141 -16.03 16.80 -3.93
N ALA A 142 -15.05 16.32 -4.69
CA ALA A 142 -15.25 15.18 -5.59
C ALA A 142 -15.38 13.89 -4.76
N SER A 143 -16.50 13.18 -4.91
CA SER A 143 -16.70 11.85 -4.34
C SER A 143 -16.39 10.79 -5.38
N THR A 144 -15.85 9.67 -4.93
CA THR A 144 -15.62 8.49 -5.76
C THR A 144 -16.73 7.47 -5.48
N SER A 145 -17.21 6.79 -6.53
CA SER A 145 -18.36 5.87 -6.44
C SER A 145 -18.07 4.56 -5.69
N ASP A 146 -16.81 4.33 -5.30
CA ASP A 146 -16.35 3.20 -4.50
C ASP A 146 -16.57 3.38 -2.99
N VAL A 147 -16.94 4.58 -2.53
CA VAL A 147 -17.22 4.85 -1.11
C VAL A 147 -18.69 4.54 -0.78
N VAL A 148 -18.91 3.84 0.33
CA VAL A 148 -20.25 3.54 0.84
C VAL A 148 -20.94 4.81 1.30
N SER A 149 -22.19 4.99 0.91
CA SER A 149 -23.04 6.13 1.26
C SER A 149 -24.32 5.68 1.97
N ALA A 150 -24.98 6.61 2.67
CA ALA A 150 -26.22 6.34 3.37
C ALA A 150 -27.39 5.97 2.42
N GLU A 151 -27.33 6.49 1.19
CA GLU A 151 -28.33 6.29 0.14
C GLU A 151 -28.19 4.94 -0.59
N ASP A 152 -27.11 4.19 -0.33
CA ASP A 152 -26.84 2.94 -1.03
C ASP A 152 -27.88 1.86 -0.70
N ASP A 153 -28.37 1.20 -1.74
CA ASP A 153 -29.15 -0.02 -1.61
C ASP A 153 -28.25 -1.25 -1.35
N GLU A 154 -28.85 -2.43 -1.18
CA GLU A 154 -28.08 -3.66 -0.93
C GLU A 154 -27.22 -4.07 -2.14
N PHE A 155 -27.69 -3.79 -3.35
CA PHE A 155 -26.99 -4.10 -4.59
C PHE A 155 -25.79 -3.17 -4.82
N ASP A 156 -25.93 -1.89 -4.52
CA ASP A 156 -24.88 -0.87 -4.55
C ASP A 156 -23.80 -1.18 -3.53
N ALA A 157 -24.18 -1.54 -2.30
CA ALA A 157 -23.24 -1.98 -1.29
C ALA A 157 -22.48 -3.25 -1.72
N TYR A 158 -23.18 -4.23 -2.29
CA TYR A 158 -22.55 -5.41 -2.88
C TYR A 158 -21.57 -5.03 -3.99
N ARG A 159 -21.97 -4.18 -4.94
CA ARG A 159 -21.13 -3.70 -6.04
C ARG A 159 -19.87 -3.01 -5.50
N LYS A 160 -20.00 -2.08 -4.55
CA LYS A 160 -18.87 -1.37 -3.94
C LYS A 160 -17.92 -2.30 -3.19
N ARG A 161 -18.45 -3.32 -2.50
CA ARG A 161 -17.64 -4.40 -1.90
C ARG A 161 -16.84 -5.16 -2.96
N MET A 162 -17.44 -5.48 -4.10
CA MET A 162 -16.74 -6.14 -5.21
C MET A 162 -15.69 -5.23 -5.85
N MET A 163 -15.96 -3.93 -5.98
CA MET A 163 -14.99 -2.93 -6.45
C MET A 163 -13.79 -2.83 -5.50
N LEU A 164 -14.03 -2.82 -4.19
CA LEU A 164 -12.97 -2.85 -3.19
C LEU A 164 -12.11 -4.10 -3.33
N ALA A 165 -12.74 -5.27 -3.52
CA ALA A 165 -12.02 -6.52 -3.72
C ALA A 165 -11.16 -6.53 -5.01
N TYR A 166 -11.63 -5.86 -6.07
CA TYR A 166 -10.88 -5.68 -7.31
C TYR A 166 -9.57 -4.91 -7.12
N ARG A 167 -9.45 -4.06 -6.09
CA ARG A 167 -8.19 -3.41 -5.71
C ARG A 167 -7.14 -4.37 -5.12
N PHE A 168 -7.56 -5.50 -4.59
CA PHE A 168 -6.65 -6.50 -4.02
C PHE A 168 -6.36 -7.68 -4.97
N ARG A 169 -7.09 -7.78 -6.08
CA ARG A 169 -6.83 -8.79 -7.11
C ARG A 169 -5.38 -8.67 -7.65
N PRO A 170 -4.62 -9.76 -7.76
CA PRO A 170 -3.26 -9.73 -8.33
C PRO A 170 -3.23 -9.13 -9.74
N ASN A 171 -2.16 -8.38 -10.05
CA ASN A 171 -1.95 -7.73 -11.35
C ASN A 171 -0.58 -8.15 -11.94
N PRO A 172 -0.47 -9.39 -12.44
CA PRO A 172 0.80 -9.94 -12.92
C PRO A 172 1.41 -9.15 -14.09
N LEU A 173 0.59 -8.48 -14.89
CA LEU A 173 1.04 -7.66 -16.02
C LEU A 173 1.30 -6.19 -15.64
N ASN A 174 1.06 -5.83 -14.37
CA ASN A 174 1.14 -4.46 -13.87
C ASN A 174 0.41 -3.40 -14.73
N ASN A 175 -0.67 -3.80 -15.41
CA ASN A 175 -1.45 -2.89 -16.24
C ASN A 175 -2.19 -1.87 -15.36
N PRO A 176 -2.36 -0.61 -15.80
CA PRO A 176 -3.13 0.37 -15.05
C PRO A 176 -4.56 -0.15 -14.83
N ARG A 177 -5.01 -0.14 -13.58
CA ARG A 177 -6.37 -0.56 -13.24
C ARG A 177 -7.35 0.54 -13.62
N ARG A 178 -8.38 0.17 -14.37
CA ARG A 178 -9.45 1.10 -14.72
C ARG A 178 -10.30 1.35 -13.48
N PRO A 179 -10.53 2.60 -13.08
CA PRO A 179 -11.60 2.91 -12.14
C PRO A 179 -12.92 2.58 -12.84
N TYR A 180 -13.70 1.67 -12.26
CA TYR A 180 -15.05 1.39 -12.74
C TYR A 180 -16.00 2.34 -12.01
N TYR A 181 -16.80 3.08 -12.79
CA TYR A 181 -17.78 4.06 -12.31
C TYR A 181 -18.93 3.38 -11.57
#